data_AF-A0A5K1AWE1-F1
#
_entry.id   AF-A0A5K1AWE1-F1
#
_cell.length_a   1.000
_cell.length_b   1.000
_cell.length_c   1.000
_cell.angle_alpha   90.00
_cell.angle_beta   90.00
_cell.angle_gamma   90.00
#
_symmetry.space_group_name_H-M   'P 1'
#
loop_
_entity.id
_entity.type
_entity.pdbx_description
1 polymer ?
#
loop_
_entity_poly.entity_id
_entity_poly.type
_entity_poly.pdbx_seq_one_letter_code
_entity_poly.pdbx_strand_id
1 'polypeptide(L)' 'MEGLLALVAAVLTAASVASRGAAYTNYTVGDTAGWFFNAATNRSAADYQAWAKKFTFNLGDFL' A
#
# COMPACT_ATOMS: atom_id res chain seq x y z
N MET A 1 2.40 43.20 -7.75
CA MET A 1 3.31 42.17 -7.22
C MET A 1 2.59 41.21 -6.27
N GLU A 2 1.71 41.71 -5.40
CA GLU A 2 0.87 40.92 -4.48
C GLU A 2 0.12 39.73 -5.10
N GLY A 3 -0.55 39.91 -6.25
CA GLY A 3 -1.33 38.83 -6.87
C GLY A 3 -0.50 37.68 -7.45
N LEU A 4 0.71 37.97 -7.94
CA LEU A 4 1.63 36.95 -8.44
C LEU A 4 2.22 36.13 -7.29
N LEU A 5 2.57 36.79 -6.19
CA LEU A 5 3.04 36.14 -4.97
C LEU A 5 1.97 35.22 -4.36
N ALA A 6 0.71 35.68 -4.32
CA ALA A 6 -0.41 34.86 -3.84
C ALA A 6 -0.65 33.61 -4.71
N LEU A 7 -0.55 33.75 -6.04
CA LEU A 7 -0.69 32.64 -6.97
C LEU A 7 0.45 31.62 -6.82
N VAL A 8 1.69 32.08 -6.70
CA VAL A 8 2.85 31.21 -6.49
C VAL A 8 2.73 30.45 -5.18
N ALA A 9 2.32 31.11 -4.09
CA ALA A 9 2.08 30.47 -2.80
C ALA A 9 0.99 29.38 -2.91
N ALA A 10 -0.13 29.67 -3.58
CA ALA A 10 -1.21 28.71 -3.77
C ALA A 10 -0.77 27.46 -4.57
N VAL A 11 0.00 27.65 -5.64
CA VAL A 11 0.53 26.54 -6.46
C VAL A 11 1.51 25.67 -5.65
N LEU A 12 2.41 26.29 -4.88
CA LEU A 12 3.36 25.56 -4.04
C LEU A 12 2.65 24.74 -2.94
N THR A 13 1.60 25.28 -2.32
CA THR A 13 0.80 24.54 -1.34
C THR A 13 0.05 23.37 -1.97
N ALA A 14 -0.50 23.54 -3.18
CA ALA A 14 -1.21 22.47 -3.90
C ALA A 14 -0.26 21.34 -4.36
N ALA A 15 0.97 21.66 -4.74
CA ALA A 15 1.97 20.66 -5.10
C ALA A 15 2.41 19.81 -3.90
N SER A 16 2.52 20.42 -2.70
CA SER A 16 2.95 19.71 -1.48
C SER A 16 1.96 18.66 -0.97
N VAL A 17 0.64 18.84 -1.21
CA VAL A 17 -0.38 17.85 -0.83
C VAL A 17 -0.42 16.67 -1.80
N ALA A 18 -0.05 16.88 -3.06
CA ALA A 18 0.03 15.81 -4.06
C ALA A 18 1.23 14.87 -3.84
N SER A 19 2.26 15.32 -3.11
CA SER A 19 3.46 14.53 -2.79
C SER A 19 3.37 13.74 -1.48
N ARG A 20 2.25 13.81 -0.75
CA ARG A 20 2.03 12.87 0.36
C ARG A 20 1.84 11.48 -0.26
N GLY A 21 2.90 10.66 -0.23
CA GLY A 21 2.81 9.25 -0.59
C GLY A 21 1.61 8.62 0.12
N ALA A 22 0.88 7.76 -0.59
CA ALA A 22 -0.24 7.03 0.00
C ALA A 22 0.20 6.41 1.33
N ALA A 23 -0.68 6.45 2.33
CA ALA A 23 -0.40 5.79 3.60
C ALA A 23 -0.11 4.31 3.31
N TYR A 24 1.02 3.80 3.80
CA TYR A 24 1.38 2.40 3.63
C TYR A 24 0.48 1.51 4.49
N THR A 25 0.24 0.30 3.99
CA THR A 25 -0.45 -0.78 4.71
C THR A 25 0.48 -1.98 4.86
N ASN A 26 0.44 -2.61 6.03
CA ASN A 26 1.11 -3.90 6.26
C ASN A 26 0.08 -5.02 6.15
N TYR A 27 0.33 -6.01 5.28
CA TYR A 27 -0.56 -7.14 5.04
C TYR A 27 0.07 -8.43 5.52
N THR A 28 -0.42 -9.01 6.62
CA THR A 28 0.06 -10.32 7.07
C THR A 28 -0.29 -11.41 6.04
N VAL A 29 0.72 -11.93 5.34
CA VAL A 29 0.52 -12.95 4.31
C VAL A 29 -0.09 -14.23 4.87
N GLY A 30 -1.22 -14.65 4.29
CA GLY A 30 -1.94 -15.84 4.73
C GLY A 30 -2.77 -15.64 6.00
N ASP A 31 -2.99 -14.39 6.42
CA ASP A 31 -3.73 -14.04 7.64
C ASP A 31 -3.17 -14.82 8.86
N THR A 32 -4.01 -15.52 9.60
CA THR A 32 -3.59 -16.34 10.75
C THR A 32 -2.88 -17.64 10.37
N ALA A 33 -2.99 -18.09 9.11
CA ALA A 33 -2.30 -19.29 8.64
C ALA A 33 -0.83 -19.03 8.27
N GLY A 34 -0.47 -17.77 8.00
CA GLY A 34 0.91 -17.35 7.73
C GLY A 34 1.46 -17.80 6.36
N TRP A 35 2.77 -17.61 6.19
CA TRP A 35 3.51 -18.01 4.99
C TRP A 35 4.26 -19.32 5.22
N PHE A 36 3.63 -20.45 4.85
CA PHE A 36 4.17 -21.78 5.09
C PHE A 36 3.68 -22.79 4.06
N PHE A 37 4.54 -23.74 3.72
CA PHE A 37 4.22 -24.90 2.90
C PHE A 37 4.49 -26.19 3.69
N ASN A 38 3.47 -27.05 3.80
CA ASN A 38 3.59 -28.34 4.45
C ASN A 38 4.03 -29.40 3.42
N ALA A 39 5.30 -29.78 3.48
CA ALA A 39 5.88 -30.80 2.60
C ALA A 39 5.33 -32.22 2.85
N ALA A 40 4.92 -32.54 4.08
CA ALA A 40 4.40 -33.86 4.41
C ALA A 40 3.01 -34.11 3.80
N THR A 41 2.22 -33.05 3.63
CA THR A 41 0.88 -33.12 3.02
C THR A 41 0.84 -32.56 1.60
N ASN A 42 1.96 -32.04 1.10
CA ASN A 42 2.08 -31.36 -0.20
C ASN A 42 1.05 -30.22 -0.39
N ARG A 43 0.85 -29.40 0.66
CA ARG A 43 -0.16 -28.33 0.67
C ARG A 43 0.37 -27.05 1.30
N SER A 44 -0.01 -25.92 0.71
CA SER A 44 0.17 -24.59 1.31
C SER A 44 -0.71 -24.41 2.54
N ALA A 45 -0.26 -23.59 3.50
CA ALA A 45 -1.01 -23.29 4.73
C ALA A 45 -2.29 -22.48 4.46
N ALA A 46 -2.32 -21.69 3.38
CA ALA A 46 -3.49 -20.94 2.92
C ALA A 46 -3.62 -21.01 1.40
N ASP A 47 -4.82 -20.69 0.90
CA ASP A 47 -5.00 -20.32 -0.50
C ASP A 47 -4.51 -18.88 -0.70
N TYR A 48 -3.24 -18.75 -1.10
CA TYR A 48 -2.61 -17.45 -1.28
C TYR A 48 -3.19 -16.64 -2.44
N GLN A 49 -3.80 -17.30 -3.44
CA GLN A 49 -4.50 -16.57 -4.51
C GLN A 49 -5.80 -15.96 -4.00
N ALA A 50 -6.57 -16.72 -3.23
CA ALA A 50 -7.77 -16.19 -2.58
C ALA A 50 -7.43 -15.10 -1.57
N TRP A 51 -6.32 -15.23 -0.83
CA TRP A 51 -5.82 -14.20 0.09
C TRP A 51 -5.45 -12.91 -0.66
N ALA A 52 -4.64 -12.98 -1.72
CA ALA A 52 -4.21 -11.80 -2.46
C ALA A 52 -5.39 -11.04 -3.10
N LYS A 53 -6.43 -11.75 -3.55
CA LYS A 53 -7.65 -11.15 -4.13
C LYS A 53 -8.48 -10.30 -3.16
N LYS A 54 -8.22 -10.38 -1.85
CA LYS A 54 -8.90 -9.55 -0.83
C LYS A 54 -8.42 -8.10 -0.84
N PHE A 55 -7.26 -7.81 -1.44
CA PHE A 55 -6.56 -6.54 -1.26
C PHE A 55 -6.21 -5.88 -2.59
N THR A 56 -6.08 -4.55 -2.56
CA THR A 56 -5.42 -3.75 -3.60
C THR A 56 -4.11 -3.26 -3.03
N PHE A 57 -2.99 -3.68 -3.63
CA PHE A 57 -1.66 -3.26 -3.20
C PHE A 57 -1.27 -1.96 -3.87
N ASN A 58 -0.82 -0.99 -3.08
CA ASN A 58 -0.35 0.31 -3.52
C ASN A 58 1.17 0.40 -3.35
N LEU A 59 1.79 1.35 -4.06
CA LEU A 59 3.21 1.63 -3.88
C LEU A 59 3.48 2.09 -2.44
N GLY A 60 4.40 1.41 -1.77
CA GLY A 60 4.76 1.67 -0.38
C GLY A 60 4.19 0.67 0.63
N ASP A 61 3.28 -0.22 0.22
CA ASP A 61 2.77 -1.29 1.08
C ASP A 61 3.81 -2.38 1.37
N PHE A 62 3.62 -3.08 2.50
CA PHE A 62 4.46 -4.20 2.95
C PHE A 62 3.63 -5.48 3.12
N LEU A 63 4.28 -6.62 2.91
CA LEU A 63 3.74 -7.97 3.10
C LEU A 63 4.46 -8.70 4.23
#